data_AF-A0A961ZLB2-F1
#
_entry.id   AF-A0A961ZLB2-F1
#
_cell.length_a   1.000
_cell.length_b   1.000
_cell.length_c   1.000
_cell.angle_alpha   90.00
_cell.angle_beta   90.00
_cell.angle_gamma   90.00
#
_symmetry.space_group_name_H-M   'P 1'
#
loop_
_entity.id
_entity.type
_entity.pdbx_description
1 polymer ?
#
loop_
_entity_poly.entity_id
_entity_poly.type
_entity_poly.pdbx_seq_one_letter_code
_entity_poly.pdbx_strand_id
1 'polypeptide(L)'
;MTRRLATPRLAAMMSVAATAAAVLVPASAEAQANCQWYAATSLKQQQQNEKLRCGFAGPEWSTDLARHNAWCASVPPDVWKASAQRRDQMIANCARKAR
;
A
#
# COMPACT_ATOMS: atom_id res chain seq x y z
N MET A 1 40.06 -11.88 -62.54
CA MET A 1 39.98 -12.98 -61.55
C MET A 1 39.68 -12.39 -60.19
N THR A 2 38.46 -12.57 -59.67
CA THR A 2 38.14 -12.66 -58.22
C THR A 2 36.70 -13.16 -58.11
N ARG A 3 36.55 -14.44 -57.72
CA ARG A 3 35.27 -15.05 -57.35
C ARG A 3 34.91 -14.65 -55.92
N ARG A 4 33.60 -14.69 -55.62
CA ARG A 4 32.89 -15.05 -54.36
C ARG A 4 31.66 -14.13 -54.23
N LEU A 5 30.49 -14.51 -53.72
CA LEU A 5 29.89 -15.78 -53.26
C LEU A 5 28.37 -15.50 -53.22
N ALA A 6 27.55 -16.42 -53.69
CA ALA A 6 26.10 -16.39 -53.48
C ALA A 6 25.77 -16.83 -52.05
N THR A 7 24.81 -16.19 -51.39
CA THR A 7 24.05 -16.81 -50.30
C THR A 7 22.55 -16.47 -50.44
N PRO A 8 21.67 -17.46 -50.31
CA PRO A 8 20.24 -17.33 -50.57
C PRO A 8 19.49 -16.78 -49.36
N ARG A 9 18.37 -16.09 -49.63
CA ARG A 9 17.37 -15.70 -48.66
C ARG A 9 16.68 -16.94 -48.10
N LEU A 10 16.79 -17.17 -46.79
CA LEU A 10 15.93 -18.10 -46.05
C LEU A 10 15.28 -17.34 -44.90
N ALA A 11 13.96 -17.19 -45.02
CA ALA A 11 13.08 -16.76 -43.95
C ALA A 11 12.90 -17.92 -42.97
N ALA A 12 12.97 -17.64 -41.67
CA ALA A 12 12.36 -18.48 -40.64
C ALA A 12 11.98 -17.58 -39.46
N MET A 13 10.68 -17.34 -39.33
CA MET A 13 10.05 -16.69 -38.19
C MET A 13 10.33 -17.53 -36.94
N MET A 14 11.10 -16.98 -35.99
CA MET A 14 11.11 -17.51 -34.62
C MET A 14 9.94 -16.88 -33.86
N SER A 15 8.88 -17.65 -33.69
CA SER A 15 7.71 -17.32 -32.89
C SER A 15 8.14 -17.03 -31.45
N VAL A 16 7.92 -15.80 -30.97
CA VAL A 16 7.95 -15.50 -29.55
C VAL A 16 6.67 -16.07 -28.94
N ALA A 17 6.72 -17.31 -28.46
CA ALA A 17 5.68 -17.84 -27.59
C ALA A 17 5.84 -17.20 -26.20
N ALA A 18 5.30 -15.99 -26.03
CA ALA A 18 5.13 -15.39 -24.72
C ALA A 18 4.02 -16.16 -23.99
N THR A 19 4.39 -17.18 -23.23
CA THR A 19 3.47 -17.80 -22.27
C THR A 19 3.20 -16.78 -21.17
N ALA A 20 2.04 -16.11 -21.26
CA ALA A 20 1.50 -15.31 -20.18
C ALA A 20 1.09 -16.25 -19.04
N ALA A 21 2.06 -16.67 -18.21
CA ALA A 21 1.77 -17.22 -16.91
C ALA A 21 1.21 -16.08 -16.05
N ALA A 22 -0.11 -16.04 -15.88
CA ALA A 22 -0.76 -15.17 -14.91
C ALA A 22 -0.22 -15.51 -13.52
N VAL A 23 0.74 -14.72 -13.03
CA VAL A 23 1.26 -14.82 -11.68
C VAL A 23 0.14 -14.43 -10.72
N LEU A 24 -0.50 -15.43 -10.13
CA LEU A 24 -1.37 -15.30 -8.96
C LEU A 24 -0.48 -14.97 -7.76
N VAL A 25 -0.08 -13.69 -7.63
CA VAL A 25 0.59 -13.23 -6.41
C VAL A 25 -0.40 -13.38 -5.25
N PRO A 26 -0.05 -14.10 -4.18
CA PRO A 26 -0.96 -14.25 -3.05
C PRO A 26 -1.10 -12.88 -2.37
N ALA A 27 -2.30 -12.32 -2.40
CA ALA A 27 -2.63 -11.00 -1.86
C ALA A 27 -2.37 -10.83 -0.34
N SER A 28 -1.88 -11.86 0.34
CA SER A 28 -1.76 -11.91 1.80
C SER A 28 -0.50 -11.25 2.36
N ALA A 29 0.65 -11.33 1.69
CA ALA A 29 1.91 -10.78 2.21
C ALA A 29 1.94 -9.25 2.11
N GLU A 30 1.54 -8.69 0.97
CA GLU A 30 1.43 -7.25 0.76
C GLU A 30 0.31 -6.66 1.63
N ALA A 31 -0.83 -7.37 1.78
CA ALA A 31 -1.90 -6.92 2.69
C ALA A 31 -1.42 -6.83 4.15
N GLN A 32 -0.65 -7.81 4.62
CA GLN A 32 -0.09 -7.83 5.98
C GLN A 32 0.88 -6.66 6.22
N ALA A 33 1.81 -6.42 5.29
CA ALA A 33 2.76 -5.30 5.39
C ALA A 33 2.04 -3.94 5.40
N ASN A 34 0.97 -3.80 4.60
CA ASN A 34 0.16 -2.59 4.57
C ASN A 34 -0.64 -2.37 5.86
N CYS A 35 -1.13 -3.43 6.50
CA CYS A 35 -1.82 -3.31 7.79
C CYS A 35 -0.89 -2.97 8.95
N GLN A 36 0.33 -3.49 8.95
CA GLN A 36 1.34 -3.08 9.91
C GLN A 36 1.62 -1.57 9.82
N TRP A 37 1.72 -1.03 8.60
CA TRP A 37 1.87 0.41 8.37
C TRP A 37 0.67 1.20 8.89
N TYR A 38 -0.55 0.77 8.54
CA TYR A 38 -1.77 1.42 9.00
C TYR A 38 -1.85 1.45 10.53
N ALA A 39 -1.55 0.33 11.19
CA ALA A 39 -1.63 0.20 12.63
C ALA A 39 -0.63 1.10 13.35
N ALA A 40 0.63 1.13 12.88
CA ALA A 40 1.65 2.02 13.44
C ALA A 40 1.29 3.50 13.24
N THR A 41 0.81 3.86 12.06
CA THR A 41 0.33 5.23 11.76
C THR A 41 -0.83 5.61 12.67
N SER A 42 -1.82 4.73 12.83
CA SER A 42 -3.00 4.93 13.68
C SER A 42 -2.63 5.10 15.16
N LEU A 43 -1.67 4.34 15.66
CA LEU A 43 -1.15 4.48 17.02
C LEU A 43 -0.47 5.83 17.22
N LYS A 44 0.41 6.23 16.29
CA LYS A 44 1.10 7.53 16.34
C LYS A 44 0.12 8.69 16.30
N GLN A 45 -0.91 8.60 15.47
CA GLN A 45 -1.99 9.58 15.39
C GLN A 45 -2.76 9.67 16.71
N GLN A 46 -3.01 8.56 17.40
CA GLN A 46 -3.63 8.60 18.73
C GLN A 46 -2.74 9.27 19.77
N GLN A 47 -1.44 8.96 19.77
CA GLN A 47 -0.49 9.64 20.66
C GLN A 47 -0.45 11.16 20.40
N GLN A 48 -0.57 11.59 19.14
CA GLN A 48 -0.66 13.00 18.79
C GLN A 48 -1.98 13.63 19.26
N ASN A 49 -3.11 12.94 19.09
CA ASN A 49 -4.41 13.35 19.62
C ASN A 49 -4.35 13.60 21.14
N GLU A 50 -3.74 12.70 21.90
CA GLU A 50 -3.53 12.84 23.35
C GLU A 50 -2.57 14.00 23.68
N LYS A 51 -1.41 14.05 23.02
CA LYS A 51 -0.38 15.08 23.25
C LYS A 51 -0.92 16.49 23.01
N LEU A 52 -1.70 16.67 21.95
CA LEU A 52 -2.29 17.95 21.56
C LEU A 52 -3.62 18.22 22.27
N ARG A 53 -4.11 17.28 23.10
CA ARG A 53 -5.40 17.37 23.79
C ARG A 53 -6.56 17.65 22.82
N CYS A 54 -6.55 17.03 21.65
CA CYS A 54 -7.59 17.24 20.63
C CYS A 54 -8.94 16.65 21.01
N GLY A 55 -8.96 15.66 21.91
CA GLY A 55 -10.19 15.09 22.46
C GLY A 55 -10.93 14.13 21.53
N PHE A 56 -10.29 13.66 20.44
CA PHE A 56 -10.88 12.63 19.62
C PHE A 56 -10.93 11.30 20.38
N ALA A 57 -12.02 10.56 20.24
CA ALA A 57 -12.28 9.33 20.99
C ALA A 57 -13.04 8.33 20.12
N GLY A 58 -13.06 7.06 20.54
CA GLY A 58 -13.70 5.97 19.81
C GLY A 58 -12.71 4.86 19.46
N PRO A 59 -13.19 3.73 18.90
CA PRO A 59 -12.35 2.59 18.55
C PRO A 59 -11.20 2.92 17.59
N GLU A 60 -11.41 3.90 16.70
CA GLU A 60 -10.42 4.39 15.75
C GLU A 60 -9.28 5.17 16.44
N TRP A 61 -9.51 5.68 17.64
CA TRP A 61 -8.56 6.41 18.48
C TRP A 61 -8.01 5.52 19.62
N SER A 62 -7.95 4.21 19.41
CA SER A 62 -7.37 3.28 20.39
C SER A 62 -5.84 3.37 20.43
N THR A 63 -5.25 3.16 21.62
CA THR A 63 -3.81 2.96 21.83
C THR A 63 -3.35 1.52 21.60
N ASP A 64 -4.28 0.63 21.24
CA ASP A 64 -4.00 -0.78 20.96
C ASP A 64 -3.62 -1.00 19.50
N LEU A 65 -2.36 -1.37 19.26
CA LEU A 65 -1.83 -1.68 17.93
C LEU A 65 -2.51 -2.89 17.30
N ALA A 66 -2.82 -3.92 18.09
CA ALA A 66 -3.44 -5.15 17.60
C ALA A 66 -4.87 -4.88 17.10
N ARG A 67 -5.59 -3.98 17.76
CA ARG A 67 -6.90 -3.52 17.30
C ARG A 67 -6.85 -2.87 15.92
N HIS A 68 -5.87 -2.00 15.67
CA HIS A 68 -5.73 -1.36 14.35
C HIS A 68 -5.36 -2.37 13.26
N ASN A 69 -4.50 -3.34 13.57
CA ASN A 69 -4.18 -4.43 12.65
C ASN A 69 -5.43 -5.27 12.31
N ALA A 70 -6.20 -5.66 13.33
CA ALA A 70 -7.41 -6.45 13.15
C ALA A 70 -8.47 -5.72 12.31
N TRP A 71 -8.65 -4.41 12.54
CA TRP A 71 -9.56 -3.62 11.72
C TRP A 71 -9.06 -3.44 10.29
N CYS A 72 -7.77 -3.19 10.08
CA CYS A 72 -7.22 -3.10 8.73
C CYS A 72 -7.44 -4.39 7.93
N ALA A 73 -7.24 -5.54 8.56
CA ALA A 73 -7.45 -6.85 7.93
C ALA A 73 -8.91 -7.14 7.59
N SER A 74 -9.88 -6.41 8.19
CA SER A 74 -11.31 -6.60 7.93
C SER A 74 -11.89 -5.66 6.88
N VAL A 75 -11.10 -4.70 6.37
CA VAL A 75 -11.56 -3.69 5.40
C VAL A 75 -10.69 -3.64 4.14
N PRO A 76 -11.24 -3.24 2.99
CA PRO A 76 -10.45 -3.05 1.77
C PRO A 76 -9.43 -1.91 1.88
N PRO A 77 -8.36 -1.89 1.06
CA PRO A 77 -7.27 -0.93 1.21
C PRO A 77 -7.63 0.55 1.10
N ASP A 78 -8.60 0.89 0.27
CA ASP A 78 -9.12 2.26 0.13
C ASP A 78 -9.75 2.76 1.45
N VAL A 79 -10.41 1.88 2.20
CA VAL A 79 -11.06 2.22 3.48
C VAL A 79 -10.04 2.60 4.55
N TRP A 80 -9.01 1.77 4.77
CA TRP A 80 -8.00 2.09 5.78
C TRP A 80 -7.10 3.26 5.36
N LYS A 81 -6.84 3.45 4.05
CA LYS A 81 -6.12 4.62 3.53
C LYS A 81 -6.89 5.91 3.81
N ALA A 82 -8.19 5.92 3.50
CA ALA A 82 -9.06 7.07 3.74
C ALA A 82 -9.16 7.39 5.24
N SER A 83 -9.19 6.36 6.11
CA SER A 83 -9.15 6.53 7.56
C SER A 83 -7.86 7.24 8.01
N ALA A 84 -6.69 6.74 7.61
CA ALA A 84 -5.41 7.35 7.96
C ALA A 84 -5.30 8.81 7.52
N GLN A 85 -5.71 9.12 6.28
CA GLN A 85 -5.73 10.48 5.74
C GLN A 85 -6.68 11.41 6.50
N ARG A 86 -7.89 10.95 6.80
CA ARG A 86 -8.87 11.72 7.59
C ARG A 86 -8.31 12.08 8.96
N ARG A 87 -7.66 11.13 9.62
CA ARG A 87 -7.06 11.34 10.95
C ARG A 87 -5.91 12.35 10.92
N ASP A 88 -5.07 12.31 9.89
CA ASP A 88 -4.05 13.34 9.67
C ASP A 88 -4.66 14.74 9.56
N GLN A 89 -5.75 14.87 8.78
CA GLN A 89 -6.47 16.14 8.65
C GLN A 89 -7.08 16.61 9.97
N MET A 90 -7.69 15.70 10.74
CA MET A 90 -8.26 16.01 12.06
C MET A 90 -7.19 16.53 13.02
N ILE A 91 -6.04 15.87 13.09
CA ILE A 91 -4.91 16.27 13.94
C ILE A 91 -4.32 17.60 13.45
N ALA A 92 -4.11 17.77 12.15
CA ALA A 92 -3.59 19.02 11.60
C ALA A 92 -4.53 20.20 11.91
N ASN A 93 -5.84 19.99 11.85
CA ASN A 93 -6.84 20.99 12.20
C ASN A 93 -6.80 21.35 13.70
N CYS A 94 -6.67 20.35 14.57
CA CYS A 94 -6.48 20.56 16.00
C CYS A 94 -5.18 21.31 16.31
N ALA A 95 -4.06 20.89 15.71
CA ALA A 95 -2.74 21.47 15.94
C ALA A 95 -2.68 22.98 15.59
N ARG A 96 -3.49 23.44 14.62
CA ARG A 96 -3.61 24.87 14.32
C ARG A 96 -4.35 25.66 15.39
N LYS A 97 -5.27 25.04 16.13
CA LYS A 97 -6.01 25.67 17.24
C LYS A 97 -5.23 25.67 18.55
N ALA A 98 -4.28 24.76 18.70
CA ALA A 98 -3.42 24.65 19.87
C ALA A 98 -2.19 25.57 19.83
N ARG A 99 -2.06 26.40 18.77
CA ARG A 99 -1.01 27.42 18.63
C ARG A 99 -1.44 28.75 19.23
#